data_AF-A0A4Q2K0L8-F1
#
_entry.id   AF-A0A4Q2K0L8-F1
#
_cell.length_a   1.000
_cell.length_b   1.000
_cell.length_c   1.000
_cell.angle_alpha   90.00
_cell.angle_beta   90.00
_cell.angle_gamma   90.00
#
_symmetry.space_group_name_H-M   'P 1'
#
loop_
_entity.id
_entity.type
_entity.pdbx_description
1 polymer ?
#
loop_
_entity_poly.entity_id
_entity_poly.type
_entity_poly.pdbx_seq_one_letter_code
_entity_poly.pdbx_strand_id
1 'polypeptide(L)'
;MEEAMLMYSTVLDIDESLTRDDFIRLVIEWNQSSPHQDCVIPDLKWSGQGNIRYGDGSLWLGIEEYRNHNTVAIRYEMTNAEGVVWDTDFIMNFDEMRMAIQLDRSLTEGAQVEDYRFSVPFFVTMLIKEGYLKDDNGLPVLRDPIDITSDNVDLIASIVNHERQYSLPVVYISKTSTNHALVNVSKLCNSLKGVAHVLLEQGCQLDLAIRNACGDQNEYLGAVGVYFPNGDHKRLLPKRYCNDSGLFANRIIRIVLQYANAQKTDLSYTWAGVTYSLLNDRKSAADYARQVAENQREEYVDAFDQENKELHQKVDELTAKNASLEAEVRGLRRKLNNAEGTPLLVYGEEEEFFPDEIKEMILEELEKRANNLSSGTRRSDVLNDVLEANPVQGRSDQRRSNLRNALTDYSKMLPSKKRQLQDLGFEIDEDGKHYSLSYYGDSRYFTTLPKSGSDWRGGRNSVSEIIQKLM
;
A
#
# COMPACT_ATOMS: atom_id res chain seq x y z
N MET A 1 -25.32 -19.11 27.28
CA MET A 1 -25.68 -17.78 26.74
C MET A 1 -26.00 -16.93 27.95
N GLU A 2 -25.10 -16.03 28.32
CA GLU A 2 -25.42 -14.97 29.27
C GLU A 2 -26.45 -14.06 28.60
N GLU A 3 -27.69 -14.08 29.07
CA GLU A 3 -28.70 -13.10 28.64
C GLU A 3 -28.38 -11.76 29.32
N ALA A 4 -27.77 -10.84 28.55
CA ALA A 4 -27.64 -9.45 28.98
C ALA A 4 -29.01 -8.78 28.97
N MET A 5 -29.37 -8.12 30.07
CA MET A 5 -30.63 -7.41 30.25
C MET A 5 -30.40 -5.90 30.12
N LEU A 6 -31.00 -5.28 29.10
CA LEU A 6 -30.99 -3.83 28.92
C LEU A 6 -31.84 -3.15 29.99
N MET A 7 -31.19 -2.33 30.82
CA MET A 7 -31.80 -1.66 31.97
C MET A 7 -32.22 -0.23 31.62
N TYR A 8 -31.42 0.47 30.81
CA TYR A 8 -31.68 1.82 30.35
C TYR A 8 -31.13 2.00 28.93
N SER A 9 -31.91 2.62 28.06
CA SER A 9 -31.48 3.00 26.71
C SER A 9 -32.13 4.32 26.34
N THR A 10 -31.32 5.25 25.81
CA THR A 10 -31.83 6.46 25.18
C THR A 10 -30.96 6.87 24.01
N VAL A 11 -31.56 7.58 23.06
CA VAL A 11 -30.87 8.30 21.99
C VAL A 11 -31.32 9.76 22.06
N LEU A 12 -30.37 10.66 22.25
CA LEU A 12 -30.61 12.09 22.46
C LEU A 12 -29.96 12.89 21.34
N ASP A 13 -30.63 13.96 20.92
CA ASP A 13 -30.03 14.96 20.05
C ASP A 13 -29.15 15.90 20.88
N ILE A 14 -27.95 16.16 20.37
CA ILE A 14 -26.87 16.86 21.07
C ILE A 14 -26.64 18.22 20.41
N ASP A 15 -26.31 19.21 21.23
CA ASP A 15 -25.95 20.54 20.75
C ASP A 15 -24.56 20.54 20.07
N GLU A 16 -24.41 21.30 18.98
CA GLU A 16 -23.17 21.40 18.18
C GLU A 16 -21.96 21.92 18.98
N SER A 17 -22.19 22.51 20.15
CA SER A 17 -21.11 22.92 21.06
C SER A 17 -20.35 21.76 21.70
N LEU A 18 -20.93 20.54 21.77
CA LEU A 18 -20.22 19.38 22.31
C LEU A 18 -19.19 18.84 21.31
N THR A 19 -17.91 19.08 21.58
CA THR A 19 -16.83 18.54 20.75
C THR A 19 -16.46 17.11 21.14
N ARG A 20 -15.70 16.42 20.27
CA ARG A 20 -15.07 15.13 20.57
C ARG A 20 -14.35 15.12 21.90
N ASP A 21 -13.52 16.13 22.12
CA ASP A 21 -12.67 16.18 23.31
C ASP A 21 -13.48 16.51 24.56
N ASP A 22 -14.53 17.34 24.44
CA ASP A 22 -15.47 17.60 25.54
C ASP A 22 -16.22 16.34 25.92
N PHE A 23 -16.72 15.58 24.95
CA PHE A 23 -17.40 14.31 25.18
C PHE A 23 -16.53 13.32 25.95
N ILE A 24 -15.29 13.09 25.49
CA ILE A 24 -14.36 12.17 26.15
C ILE A 24 -14.03 12.68 27.56
N ARG A 25 -13.75 13.97 27.73
CA ARG A 25 -13.51 14.56 29.06
C ARG A 25 -14.70 14.38 29.99
N LEU A 26 -15.92 14.55 29.48
CA LEU A 26 -17.15 14.44 30.28
C LEU A 26 -17.36 13.00 30.78
N VAL A 27 -17.07 11.99 29.95
CA VAL A 27 -17.17 10.57 30.38
C VAL A 27 -16.09 10.25 31.41
N ILE A 28 -14.89 10.81 31.26
CA ILE A 28 -13.81 10.67 32.25
C ILE A 28 -14.20 11.32 33.57
N GLU A 29 -14.71 12.55 33.54
CA GLU A 29 -15.20 13.24 34.72
C GLU A 29 -16.35 12.48 35.38
N TRP A 30 -17.26 11.91 34.60
CA TRP A 30 -18.33 11.05 35.10
C TRP A 30 -17.78 9.85 35.89
N ASN A 31 -16.72 9.20 35.40
CA ASN A 31 -16.08 8.11 36.13
C ASN A 31 -15.36 8.62 37.40
N GLN A 32 -14.57 9.69 37.29
CA GLN A 32 -13.73 10.20 38.37
C GLN A 32 -14.51 10.89 39.49
N SER A 33 -15.69 11.44 39.19
CA SER A 33 -16.57 12.10 40.17
C SER A 33 -17.57 11.15 40.84
N SER A 34 -17.50 9.84 40.53
CA SER A 34 -18.39 8.84 41.12
C SER A 34 -18.25 8.82 42.66
N PRO A 35 -19.37 8.84 43.41
CA PRO A 35 -19.35 8.69 44.87
C PRO A 35 -19.00 7.25 45.30
N HIS A 36 -19.03 6.29 44.37
CA HIS A 36 -18.69 4.88 44.62
C HIS A 36 -17.24 4.64 44.20
N GLN A 37 -16.33 4.62 45.18
CA GLN A 37 -14.88 4.48 44.93
C GLN A 37 -14.52 3.20 44.19
N ASP A 38 -15.27 2.11 44.42
CA ASP A 38 -15.07 0.82 43.76
C ASP A 38 -15.38 0.85 42.25
N CYS A 39 -16.04 1.91 41.77
CA CYS A 39 -16.35 2.15 40.36
C CYS A 39 -15.36 3.12 39.68
N VAL A 40 -14.39 3.67 40.42
CA VAL A 40 -13.46 4.67 39.89
C VAL A 40 -12.21 3.97 39.37
N ILE A 41 -11.85 4.24 38.12
CA ILE A 41 -10.60 3.75 37.55
C ILE A 41 -9.46 4.66 38.04
N PRO A 42 -8.46 4.13 38.77
CA PRO A 42 -7.39 4.96 39.33
C PRO A 42 -6.51 5.56 38.23
N ASP A 43 -6.05 6.80 38.47
CA ASP A 43 -5.12 7.54 37.60
C ASP A 43 -5.55 7.67 36.13
N LEU A 44 -6.86 7.67 35.86
CA LEU A 44 -7.38 7.78 34.50
C LEU A 44 -7.05 9.17 33.92
N LYS A 45 -6.03 9.20 33.05
CA LYS A 45 -5.59 10.38 32.32
C LYS A 45 -5.61 10.11 30.83
N TRP A 46 -6.43 10.87 30.12
CA TRP A 46 -6.53 10.77 28.68
C TRP A 46 -5.43 11.54 27.97
N SER A 47 -4.77 10.87 27.01
CA SER A 47 -3.62 11.37 26.26
C SER A 47 -3.99 12.03 24.93
N GLY A 48 -5.29 12.15 24.62
CA GLY A 48 -5.78 12.65 23.32
C GLY A 48 -5.96 11.55 22.26
N GLN A 49 -5.47 10.34 22.53
CA GLN A 49 -5.56 9.21 21.60
C GLN A 49 -6.92 8.51 21.69
N GLY A 50 -7.45 8.11 20.52
CA GLY A 50 -8.55 7.14 20.43
C GLY A 50 -8.05 5.71 20.44
N ASN A 51 -8.97 4.75 20.50
CA ASN A 51 -8.69 3.29 20.48
C ASN A 51 -7.77 2.87 21.63
N ILE A 52 -8.14 3.26 22.85
CA ILE A 52 -7.37 3.03 24.07
C ILE A 52 -8.27 2.42 25.15
N ARG A 53 -7.69 1.61 26.03
CA ARG A 53 -8.37 1.01 27.19
C ARG A 53 -7.63 1.34 28.48
N TYR A 54 -8.40 1.70 29.50
CA TYR A 54 -7.98 1.96 30.87
C TYR A 54 -8.54 0.89 31.80
N GLY A 55 -7.80 0.53 32.84
CA GLY A 55 -8.18 -0.54 33.78
C GLY A 55 -7.94 -1.96 33.24
N ASP A 56 -8.25 -2.95 34.06
CA ASP A 56 -8.07 -4.37 33.75
C ASP A 56 -9.16 -5.24 34.39
N GLY A 57 -9.26 -6.49 33.92
CA GLY A 57 -10.14 -7.50 34.49
C GLY A 57 -11.59 -7.05 34.67
N SER A 58 -12.00 -6.89 35.92
CA SER A 58 -13.36 -6.59 36.36
C SER A 58 -13.74 -5.11 36.33
N LEU A 59 -12.84 -4.19 35.98
CA LEU A 59 -13.13 -2.76 35.94
C LEU A 59 -12.32 -2.08 34.85
N TRP A 60 -12.98 -1.63 33.79
CA TRP A 60 -12.28 -0.98 32.68
C TRP A 60 -13.15 0.01 31.90
N LEU A 61 -12.46 0.90 31.17
CA LEU A 61 -13.08 1.85 30.26
C LEU A 61 -12.32 1.83 28.93
N GLY A 62 -13.03 1.54 27.84
CA GLY A 62 -12.49 1.53 26.48
C GLY A 62 -13.05 2.68 25.66
N ILE A 63 -12.21 3.35 24.89
CA ILE A 63 -12.55 4.42 23.96
C ILE A 63 -12.19 3.93 22.57
N GLU A 64 -13.17 3.76 21.69
CA GLU A 64 -12.98 3.40 20.29
C GLU A 64 -13.50 4.54 19.40
N GLU A 65 -12.66 4.93 18.43
CA GLU A 65 -12.95 6.02 17.50
C GLU A 65 -13.05 5.48 16.08
N TYR A 66 -14.24 5.65 15.52
CA TYR A 66 -14.54 5.25 14.17
C TYR A 66 -14.64 6.47 13.26
N ARG A 67 -13.51 6.78 12.62
CA ARG A 67 -13.33 7.99 11.80
C ARG A 67 -14.17 8.02 10.52
N ASN A 68 -14.58 6.87 9.98
CA ASN A 68 -15.35 6.82 8.72
C ASN A 68 -16.79 7.35 8.89
N HIS A 69 -17.30 7.35 10.12
CA HIS A 69 -18.62 7.88 10.47
C HIS A 69 -18.56 8.86 11.65
N ASN A 70 -17.39 9.48 11.85
CA ASN A 70 -17.14 10.48 12.91
C ASN A 70 -17.76 10.09 14.27
N THR A 71 -17.58 8.83 14.66
CA THR A 71 -18.24 8.26 15.85
C THR A 71 -17.20 7.96 16.92
N VAL A 72 -17.50 8.30 18.16
CA VAL A 72 -16.72 7.88 19.34
C VAL A 72 -17.61 7.02 20.22
N ALA A 73 -17.20 5.77 20.43
CA ALA A 73 -17.85 4.84 21.33
C ALA A 73 -16.99 4.65 22.58
N ILE A 74 -17.60 4.80 23.74
CA ILE A 74 -16.95 4.58 25.03
C ILE A 74 -17.75 3.56 25.80
N ARG A 75 -17.11 2.46 26.20
CA ARG A 75 -17.69 1.46 27.09
C ARG A 75 -16.99 1.51 28.43
N TYR A 76 -17.78 1.57 29.49
CA TYR A 76 -17.33 1.33 30.86
C TYR A 76 -17.95 0.01 31.33
N GLU A 77 -17.13 -0.92 31.79
CA GLU A 77 -17.58 -2.21 32.31
C GLU A 77 -17.09 -2.38 33.74
N MET A 78 -17.98 -2.84 34.62
CA MET A 78 -17.67 -3.16 36.01
C MET A 78 -18.35 -4.46 36.43
N THR A 79 -17.55 -5.41 36.92
CA THR A 79 -17.99 -6.65 37.53
C THR A 79 -17.85 -6.56 39.04
N ASN A 80 -18.97 -6.66 39.76
CA ASN A 80 -18.96 -6.62 41.22
C ASN A 80 -18.59 -7.98 41.84
N ALA A 81 -18.40 -8.03 43.16
CA ALA A 81 -18.05 -9.24 43.90
C ALA A 81 -19.13 -10.35 43.85
N GLU A 82 -20.39 -9.99 43.53
CA GLU A 82 -21.51 -10.93 43.40
C GLU A 82 -21.59 -11.56 42.00
N GLY A 83 -20.70 -11.19 41.08
CA GLY A 83 -20.70 -11.67 39.70
C GLY A 83 -21.65 -10.91 38.77
N VAL A 84 -22.12 -9.72 39.16
CA VAL A 84 -22.93 -8.86 38.30
C VAL A 84 -22.02 -7.98 37.47
N VAL A 85 -22.14 -8.09 36.15
CA VAL A 85 -21.44 -7.26 35.17
C VAL A 85 -22.37 -6.13 34.74
N TRP A 86 -21.87 -4.90 34.83
CA TRP A 86 -22.55 -3.70 34.39
C TRP A 86 -21.77 -3.08 33.24
N ASP A 87 -22.42 -3.00 32.07
CA ASP A 87 -21.90 -2.31 30.89
C ASP A 87 -22.63 -0.97 30.76
N THR A 88 -21.88 0.14 30.74
CA THR A 88 -22.40 1.46 30.39
C THR A 88 -21.74 1.94 29.11
N ASP A 89 -22.55 2.06 28.05
CA ASP A 89 -22.08 2.51 26.75
C ASP A 89 -22.51 3.94 26.47
N PHE A 90 -21.58 4.73 25.93
CA PHE A 90 -21.78 6.07 25.43
C PHE A 90 -21.32 6.11 23.97
N ILE A 91 -22.24 6.23 23.01
CA ILE A 91 -21.93 6.26 21.59
C ILE A 91 -22.34 7.62 21.04
N MET A 92 -21.36 8.43 20.65
CA MET A 92 -21.57 9.76 20.08
C MET A 92 -21.26 9.75 18.58
N ASN A 93 -22.23 10.13 17.76
CA ASN A 93 -22.05 10.38 16.33
C ASN A 93 -22.03 11.89 16.11
N PHE A 94 -20.87 12.43 15.71
CA PHE A 94 -20.66 13.87 15.51
C PHE A 94 -21.14 14.38 14.14
N ASP A 95 -21.43 13.50 13.18
CA ASP A 95 -22.02 13.90 11.90
C ASP A 95 -23.52 14.13 12.03
N GLU A 96 -24.21 13.29 12.81
CA GLU A 96 -25.65 13.43 13.08
C GLU A 96 -25.93 14.31 14.32
N MET A 97 -24.92 14.56 15.15
CA MET A 97 -25.04 15.19 16.47
C MET A 97 -26.08 14.47 17.35
N ARG A 98 -25.94 13.15 17.44
CA ARG A 98 -26.80 12.28 18.27
C ARG A 98 -25.95 11.36 19.13
N MET A 99 -26.45 11.08 20.32
CA MET A 99 -25.78 10.23 21.29
C MET A 99 -26.70 9.14 21.80
N ALA A 100 -26.22 7.91 21.79
CA ALA A 100 -26.85 6.80 22.49
C ALA A 100 -26.17 6.54 23.83
N ILE A 101 -26.98 6.31 24.86
CA ILE A 101 -26.54 5.94 26.21
C ILE A 101 -27.27 4.67 26.60
N GLN A 102 -26.52 3.61 26.87
CA GLN A 102 -27.07 2.30 27.24
C GLN A 102 -26.46 1.82 28.55
N LEU A 103 -27.29 1.17 29.38
CA LEU A 103 -26.87 0.48 30.58
C LEU A 103 -27.42 -0.95 30.51
N ASP A 104 -26.52 -1.91 30.39
CA ASP A 104 -26.81 -3.33 30.38
C ASP A 104 -26.33 -3.99 31.67
N ARG A 105 -27.00 -5.08 32.02
CA ARG A 105 -26.58 -5.95 33.11
C ARG A 105 -26.53 -7.39 32.63
N SER A 106 -25.40 -8.04 32.83
CA SER A 106 -25.22 -9.48 32.66
C SER A 106 -24.70 -10.12 33.95
N LEU A 107 -24.75 -11.45 34.03
CA LEU A 107 -24.42 -12.22 35.24
C LEU A 107 -23.39 -13.29 34.89
N THR A 108 -22.29 -13.33 35.63
CA THR A 108 -21.29 -14.39 35.48
C THR A 108 -21.83 -15.74 35.94
N GLU A 109 -21.21 -16.83 35.48
CA GLU A 109 -21.53 -18.19 35.93
C GLU A 109 -21.40 -18.32 37.46
N GLY A 110 -22.52 -18.61 38.13
CA GLY A 110 -22.58 -18.74 39.61
C GLY A 110 -22.95 -17.47 40.38
N ALA A 111 -23.26 -16.36 39.71
CA ALA A 111 -23.70 -15.13 40.37
C ALA A 111 -24.97 -15.33 41.22
N GLN A 112 -25.00 -14.73 42.42
CA GLN A 112 -26.15 -14.74 43.32
C GLN A 112 -26.58 -13.30 43.61
N VAL A 113 -27.59 -12.84 42.87
CA VAL A 113 -28.07 -11.46 42.97
C VAL A 113 -29.30 -11.37 43.86
N GLU A 114 -29.16 -10.64 44.96
CA GLU A 114 -30.29 -10.32 45.85
C GLU A 114 -30.96 -8.99 45.48
N ASP A 115 -30.19 -8.04 44.92
CA ASP A 115 -30.68 -6.69 44.57
C ASP A 115 -30.60 -6.42 43.07
N TYR A 116 -31.78 -6.21 42.47
CA TYR A 116 -31.92 -5.93 41.04
C TYR A 116 -32.03 -4.43 40.73
N ARG A 117 -31.89 -3.54 41.73
CA ARG A 117 -31.99 -2.10 41.54
C ARG A 117 -30.85 -1.56 40.69
N PHE A 118 -31.15 -0.51 39.93
CA PHE A 118 -30.17 0.23 39.15
C PHE A 118 -30.50 1.73 39.22
N SER A 119 -29.53 2.55 38.85
CA SER A 119 -29.68 4.00 38.72
C SER A 119 -29.37 4.44 37.30
N VAL A 120 -30.15 5.37 36.77
CA VAL A 120 -29.85 6.00 35.47
C VAL A 120 -28.49 6.70 35.55
N PRO A 121 -27.60 6.50 34.56
CA PRO A 121 -26.27 7.09 34.56
C PRO A 121 -26.28 8.59 34.88
N PHE A 122 -25.42 9.01 35.81
CA PHE A 122 -25.29 10.41 36.19
C PHE A 122 -24.84 11.29 35.02
N PHE A 123 -24.18 10.69 34.02
CA PHE A 123 -23.75 11.33 32.79
C PHE A 123 -24.84 12.17 32.09
N VAL A 124 -26.09 11.70 32.03
CA VAL A 124 -27.22 12.48 31.48
C VAL A 124 -27.43 13.79 32.24
N THR A 125 -27.20 13.79 33.56
CA THR A 125 -27.29 15.01 34.38
C THR A 125 -26.16 15.99 34.04
N MET A 126 -24.97 15.48 33.70
CA MET A 126 -23.85 16.31 33.29
C MET A 126 -24.15 16.97 31.94
N LEU A 127 -24.68 16.23 30.97
CA LEU A 127 -25.12 16.79 29.68
C LEU A 127 -26.16 17.91 29.85
N ILE A 128 -27.16 17.71 30.72
CA ILE A 128 -28.18 18.75 31.02
C ILE A 128 -27.53 19.99 31.64
N LYS A 129 -26.65 19.82 32.62
CA LYS A 129 -26.05 20.94 33.36
C LYS A 129 -25.11 21.79 32.51
N GLU A 130 -24.34 21.14 31.65
CA GLU A 130 -23.40 21.81 30.74
C GLU A 130 -24.11 22.36 29.48
N GLY A 131 -25.40 22.08 29.30
CA GLY A 131 -26.18 22.62 28.18
C GLY A 131 -25.92 21.92 26.84
N TYR A 132 -25.46 20.66 26.87
CA TYR A 132 -25.13 19.91 25.65
C TYR A 132 -26.32 19.16 25.03
N LEU A 133 -27.50 19.19 25.65
CA LEU A 133 -28.69 18.56 25.09
C LEU A 133 -29.50 19.55 24.27
N LYS A 134 -29.90 19.14 23.08
CA LYS A 134 -30.83 19.89 22.25
C LYS A 134 -32.28 19.61 22.69
N ASP A 135 -33.15 20.60 22.51
CA ASP A 135 -34.58 20.45 22.77
C ASP A 135 -35.20 19.41 21.82
N ASP A 136 -36.06 18.55 22.38
CA ASP A 136 -36.85 17.58 21.63
C ASP A 136 -38.08 18.30 21.07
N ASN A 137 -37.98 18.77 19.82
CA ASN A 137 -39.04 19.53 19.14
C ASN A 137 -39.57 20.73 19.96
N GLY A 138 -38.66 21.45 20.62
CA GLY A 138 -38.95 22.60 21.47
C GLY A 138 -39.29 22.27 22.93
N LEU A 139 -39.23 20.99 23.33
CA LEU A 139 -39.30 20.60 24.74
C LEU A 139 -37.89 20.35 25.30
N PRO A 140 -37.47 21.09 26.34
CA PRO A 140 -36.15 20.90 26.93
C PRO A 140 -36.08 19.57 27.68
N VAL A 141 -34.97 18.85 27.52
CA VAL A 141 -34.68 17.63 28.29
C VAL A 141 -34.15 18.03 29.67
N LEU A 142 -34.96 17.85 30.71
CA LEU A 142 -34.67 18.34 32.07
C LEU A 142 -34.58 17.24 33.12
N ARG A 143 -33.98 17.59 34.27
CA ARG A 143 -33.99 16.77 35.49
C ARG A 143 -35.15 17.12 36.44
N ASP A 144 -35.82 18.24 36.17
CA ASP A 144 -36.95 18.76 36.93
C ASP A 144 -38.19 18.79 36.02
N PRO A 145 -39.42 18.75 36.57
CA PRO A 145 -40.62 18.73 35.75
C PRO A 145 -40.82 20.07 35.04
N ILE A 146 -41.45 20.02 33.87
CA ILE A 146 -41.97 21.20 33.17
C ILE A 146 -43.34 21.52 33.77
N ASP A 147 -43.45 22.68 34.41
CA ASP A 147 -44.72 23.13 34.99
C ASP A 147 -45.69 23.56 33.88
N ILE A 148 -46.91 22.99 33.93
CA ILE A 148 -48.06 23.43 33.14
C ILE A 148 -48.82 24.48 33.94
N THR A 149 -48.81 25.68 33.39
CA THR A 149 -49.35 26.94 33.91
C THR A 149 -50.47 27.43 32.98
N SER A 150 -51.09 28.57 33.30
CA SER A 150 -52.06 29.22 32.40
C SER A 150 -51.48 29.59 31.04
N ASP A 151 -50.17 29.86 30.98
CA ASP A 151 -49.54 30.49 29.83
C ASP A 151 -49.08 29.46 28.79
N ASN A 152 -49.05 28.18 29.16
CA ASN A 152 -48.59 27.07 28.32
C ASN A 152 -49.56 25.88 28.32
N VAL A 153 -50.87 26.11 28.54
CA VAL A 153 -51.90 25.05 28.41
C VAL A 153 -51.89 24.43 27.01
N ASP A 154 -51.59 25.22 25.98
CA ASP A 154 -51.52 24.73 24.59
C ASP A 154 -50.44 23.66 24.40
N LEU A 155 -49.41 23.62 25.25
CA LEU A 155 -48.38 22.58 25.21
C LEU A 155 -49.00 21.21 25.45
N ILE A 156 -49.75 21.05 26.55
CA ILE A 156 -50.39 19.77 26.86
C ILE A 156 -51.47 19.44 25.83
N ALA A 157 -52.26 20.43 25.38
CA ALA A 157 -53.24 20.20 24.31
C ALA A 157 -52.59 19.65 23.03
N SER A 158 -51.46 20.21 22.60
CA SER A 158 -50.73 19.74 21.42
C SER A 158 -50.23 18.29 21.54
N ILE A 159 -49.91 17.84 22.76
CA ILE A 159 -49.50 16.45 23.05
C ILE A 159 -50.71 15.52 23.00
N VAL A 160 -51.80 15.89 23.68
CA VAL A 160 -53.02 15.06 23.77
C VAL A 160 -53.71 14.90 22.42
N ASN A 161 -53.71 15.97 21.62
CA ASN A 161 -54.31 15.98 20.29
C ASN A 161 -53.36 15.44 19.20
N HIS A 162 -52.16 14.99 19.56
CA HIS A 162 -51.13 14.48 18.64
C HIS A 162 -50.71 15.48 17.55
N GLU A 163 -50.77 16.79 17.85
CA GLU A 163 -50.37 17.86 16.93
C GLU A 163 -48.84 18.00 16.85
N ARG A 164 -48.14 17.69 17.93
CA ARG A 164 -46.68 17.65 18.00
C ARG A 164 -46.21 16.26 18.37
N GLN A 165 -45.22 15.77 17.63
CA GLN A 165 -44.53 14.51 17.93
C GLN A 165 -43.19 14.81 18.59
N TYR A 166 -42.90 14.05 19.63
CA TYR A 166 -41.66 14.10 20.41
C TYR A 166 -40.93 12.78 20.26
N SER A 167 -39.60 12.81 20.28
CA SER A 167 -38.77 11.61 20.20
C SER A 167 -38.81 10.83 21.51
N LEU A 168 -38.99 11.53 22.64
CA LEU A 168 -39.14 10.92 23.96
C LEU A 168 -40.62 10.86 24.38
N PRO A 169 -41.05 9.80 25.10
CA PRO A 169 -42.33 9.78 25.79
C PRO A 169 -42.56 11.00 26.68
N VAL A 170 -43.83 11.41 26.80
CA VAL A 170 -44.25 12.51 27.66
C VAL A 170 -45.12 11.97 28.80
N VAL A 171 -44.71 12.22 30.04
CA VAL A 171 -45.45 11.86 31.24
C VAL A 171 -46.13 13.09 31.79
N TYR A 172 -47.46 13.16 31.66
CA TYR A 172 -48.26 14.26 32.22
C TYR A 172 -48.86 13.87 33.57
N ILE A 173 -48.65 14.70 34.58
CA ILE A 173 -49.08 14.48 35.96
C ILE A 173 -50.12 15.54 36.32
N SER A 174 -51.39 15.12 36.38
CA SER A 174 -52.46 15.99 36.89
C SER A 174 -52.45 16.06 38.41
N LYS A 175 -52.98 17.16 38.95
CA LYS A 175 -53.18 17.33 40.39
C LYS A 175 -54.59 16.90 40.81
N THR A 176 -54.73 16.55 42.08
CA THR A 176 -56.03 16.29 42.70
C THR A 176 -56.83 17.57 42.87
N SER A 177 -58.12 17.45 43.17
CA SER A 177 -58.97 18.58 43.59
C SER A 177 -58.42 19.33 44.83
N THR A 178 -57.61 18.66 45.66
CA THR A 178 -56.91 19.24 46.80
C THR A 178 -55.53 19.82 46.47
N ASN A 179 -55.22 19.97 45.17
CA ASN A 179 -53.98 20.56 44.66
C ASN A 179 -52.68 19.78 44.98
N HIS A 180 -52.77 18.45 45.08
CA HIS A 180 -51.61 17.59 45.34
C HIS A 180 -51.36 16.62 44.18
N ALA A 181 -50.09 16.33 43.89
CA ALA A 181 -49.71 15.23 43.00
C ALA A 181 -49.71 13.90 43.79
N LEU A 182 -50.35 12.87 43.26
CA LEU A 182 -50.44 11.55 43.90
C LEU A 182 -49.19 10.67 43.68
N VAL A 183 -48.18 11.21 43.02
CA VAL A 183 -46.96 10.51 42.64
C VAL A 183 -45.73 11.27 43.11
N ASN A 184 -44.65 10.56 43.45
CA ASN A 184 -43.38 11.19 43.78
C ASN A 184 -42.71 11.73 42.49
N VAL A 185 -42.92 13.01 42.20
CA VAL A 185 -42.43 13.68 41.00
C VAL A 185 -40.90 13.73 40.95
N SER A 186 -40.23 14.00 42.07
CA SER A 186 -38.76 14.06 42.13
C SER A 186 -38.14 12.70 41.77
N LYS A 187 -38.73 11.60 42.28
CA LYS A 187 -38.29 10.25 41.92
C LYS A 187 -38.50 9.97 40.43
N LEU A 188 -39.65 10.37 39.87
CA LEU A 188 -39.93 10.22 38.45
C LEU A 188 -38.90 10.94 37.58
N CYS A 189 -38.66 12.22 37.82
CA CYS A 189 -37.74 13.01 37.00
C CYS A 189 -36.31 12.45 37.08
N ASN A 190 -35.86 12.04 38.28
CA ASN A 190 -34.53 11.44 38.45
C ASN A 190 -34.36 10.10 37.73
N SER A 191 -35.41 9.28 37.67
CA SER A 191 -35.39 7.97 37.03
C SER A 191 -35.73 8.01 35.53
N LEU A 192 -36.34 9.09 35.04
CA LEU A 192 -36.75 9.25 33.65
C LEU A 192 -35.95 10.31 32.87
N LYS A 193 -34.97 10.96 33.50
CA LYS A 193 -34.08 11.90 32.82
C LYS A 193 -33.47 11.27 31.55
N GLY A 194 -33.58 11.98 30.44
CA GLY A 194 -33.12 11.53 29.13
C GLY A 194 -33.97 10.43 28.47
N VAL A 195 -34.99 9.85 29.11
CA VAL A 195 -35.88 8.85 28.50
C VAL A 195 -37.33 9.29 28.40
N ALA A 196 -37.75 10.31 29.12
CA ALA A 196 -39.06 10.92 28.99
C ALA A 196 -39.08 12.35 29.52
N HIS A 197 -39.97 13.16 28.95
CA HIS A 197 -40.34 14.47 29.49
C HIS A 197 -41.36 14.28 30.61
N VAL A 198 -41.26 15.06 31.68
CA VAL A 198 -42.23 15.04 32.79
C VAL A 198 -42.88 16.40 32.90
N LEU A 199 -44.21 16.44 32.72
CA LEU A 199 -45.03 17.63 32.79
C LEU A 199 -45.88 17.56 34.06
N LEU A 200 -45.88 18.63 34.85
CA LEU A 200 -46.63 18.71 36.10
C LEU A 200 -47.65 19.84 36.05
N GLU A 201 -48.92 19.52 36.31
CA GLU A 201 -49.95 20.54 36.49
C GLU A 201 -49.60 21.42 37.70
N GLN A 202 -49.44 22.74 37.50
CA GLN A 202 -49.01 23.64 38.57
C GLN A 202 -50.10 23.83 39.63
N GLY A 203 -51.39 23.78 39.25
CA GLY A 203 -52.48 23.98 40.19
C GLY A 203 -53.82 23.43 39.71
N CYS A 204 -54.61 22.86 40.63
CA CYS A 204 -55.91 22.24 40.32
C CYS A 204 -56.94 23.19 39.70
N GLN A 205 -56.75 24.50 39.82
CA GLN A 205 -57.55 25.51 39.13
C GLN A 205 -57.39 25.48 37.60
N LEU A 206 -56.32 24.88 37.09
CA LEU A 206 -56.06 24.73 35.66
C LEU A 206 -56.84 23.57 35.04
N ASP A 207 -57.36 22.63 35.85
CA ASP A 207 -58.08 21.43 35.40
C ASP A 207 -59.12 21.74 34.32
N LEU A 208 -59.99 22.73 34.56
CA LEU A 208 -61.05 23.10 33.62
C LEU A 208 -60.48 23.65 32.29
N ALA A 209 -59.43 24.48 32.36
CA ALA A 209 -58.82 25.06 31.17
C ALA A 209 -58.12 24.00 30.31
N ILE A 210 -57.34 23.11 30.96
CA ILE A 210 -56.65 22.00 30.30
C ILE A 210 -57.67 21.04 29.68
N ARG A 211 -58.72 20.68 30.42
CA ARG A 211 -59.78 19.79 29.92
C ARG A 211 -60.52 20.34 28.71
N ASN A 212 -60.84 21.63 28.73
CA ASN A 212 -61.45 22.30 27.58
C ASN A 212 -60.52 22.30 26.36
N ALA A 213 -59.24 22.59 26.55
CA ALA A 213 -58.25 22.61 25.47
C ALA A 213 -58.01 21.21 24.86
N CYS A 214 -58.05 20.17 25.69
CA CYS A 214 -57.81 18.78 25.30
C CYS A 214 -59.09 17.99 24.95
N GLY A 215 -60.28 18.62 24.93
CA GLY A 215 -61.55 17.93 24.67
C GLY A 215 -61.83 16.77 25.65
N ASP A 216 -61.49 16.95 26.94
CA ASP A 216 -61.60 15.94 28.01
C ASP A 216 -60.78 14.64 27.78
N GLN A 217 -59.85 14.62 26.82
CA GLN A 217 -58.99 13.45 26.55
C GLN A 217 -57.72 13.39 27.43
N ASN A 218 -57.40 14.47 28.15
CA ASN A 218 -56.27 14.51 29.07
C ASN A 218 -56.55 13.79 30.40
N GLU A 219 -55.49 13.51 31.15
CA GLU A 219 -55.63 13.11 32.55
C GLU A 219 -56.03 14.27 33.46
N TYR A 220 -56.82 13.94 34.48
CA TYR A 220 -57.30 14.89 35.48
C TYR A 220 -57.49 14.21 36.84
N LEU A 221 -57.63 15.01 37.90
CA LEU A 221 -57.90 14.59 39.28
C LEU A 221 -56.87 13.58 39.84
N GLY A 222 -55.59 13.82 39.58
CA GLY A 222 -54.49 12.99 40.11
C GLY A 222 -54.17 11.75 39.28
N ALA A 223 -54.76 11.62 38.08
CA ALA A 223 -54.36 10.64 37.09
C ALA A 223 -53.04 11.05 36.41
N VAL A 224 -52.28 10.07 35.92
CA VAL A 224 -51.04 10.28 35.17
C VAL A 224 -51.20 9.72 33.77
N GLY A 225 -50.89 10.52 32.76
CA GLY A 225 -50.86 10.11 31.35
C GLY A 225 -49.45 9.83 30.90
N VAL A 226 -49.26 8.74 30.15
CA VAL A 226 -48.03 8.50 29.41
C VAL A 226 -48.37 8.51 27.93
N TYR A 227 -47.83 9.48 27.21
CA TYR A 227 -47.99 9.67 25.77
C TYR A 227 -46.71 9.20 25.08
N PHE A 228 -46.81 8.19 24.23
CA PHE A 228 -45.65 7.59 23.57
C PHE A 228 -45.41 8.20 22.18
N PRO A 229 -44.16 8.25 21.70
CA PRO A 229 -43.81 8.76 20.37
C PRO A 229 -44.57 8.10 19.21
N ASN A 230 -44.95 6.82 19.35
CA ASN A 230 -45.71 6.09 18.34
C ASN A 230 -47.21 6.46 18.27
N GLY A 231 -47.66 7.39 19.11
CA GLY A 231 -49.07 7.80 19.23
C GLY A 231 -49.89 7.01 20.24
N ASP A 232 -49.32 5.95 20.85
CA ASP A 232 -50.01 5.24 21.92
C ASP A 232 -50.13 6.10 23.18
N HIS A 233 -51.19 5.85 23.95
CA HIS A 233 -51.47 6.54 25.20
C HIS A 233 -51.81 5.55 26.31
N LYS A 234 -51.34 5.84 27.52
CA LYS A 234 -51.64 5.04 28.70
C LYS A 234 -52.01 5.90 29.90
N ARG A 235 -53.30 5.90 30.21
CA ARG A 235 -53.83 6.45 31.46
C ARG A 235 -53.52 5.56 32.66
N LEU A 236 -52.96 6.16 33.70
CA LEU A 236 -52.60 5.49 34.95
C LEU A 236 -53.31 6.15 36.13
N LEU A 237 -54.03 5.33 36.88
CA LEU A 237 -54.69 5.73 38.13
C LEU A 237 -53.92 5.15 39.33
N PRO A 238 -53.77 5.91 40.43
CA PRO A 238 -53.30 5.35 41.68
C PRO A 238 -54.26 4.26 42.17
N LYS A 239 -53.73 3.15 42.67
CA LYS A 239 -54.57 2.05 43.18
C LYS A 239 -55.31 2.53 44.44
N ARG A 240 -56.62 2.25 44.52
CA ARG A 240 -57.53 2.68 45.60
C ARG A 240 -57.05 2.38 47.04
N TYR A 241 -56.12 1.45 47.24
CA TYR A 241 -55.62 1.02 48.55
C TYR A 241 -54.12 1.27 48.75
N CYS A 242 -53.48 2.04 47.87
CA CYS A 242 -52.04 2.28 47.92
C CYS A 242 -51.80 3.80 47.85
N ASN A 243 -51.70 4.43 49.03
CA ASN A 243 -51.31 5.84 49.17
C ASN A 243 -49.79 6.03 49.07
N ASP A 244 -49.05 5.03 48.60
CA ASP A 244 -47.61 5.11 48.41
C ASP A 244 -47.28 5.75 47.06
N SER A 245 -46.98 7.05 47.10
CA SER A 245 -46.58 7.84 45.94
C SER A 245 -45.30 7.32 45.28
N GLY A 246 -44.45 6.59 46.01
CA GLY A 246 -43.23 5.95 45.52
C GLY A 246 -43.49 4.65 44.77
N LEU A 247 -44.44 3.82 45.21
CA LEU A 247 -44.90 2.64 44.46
C LEU A 247 -45.61 3.02 43.17
N PHE A 248 -46.41 4.10 43.19
CA PHE A 248 -47.03 4.60 41.98
C PHE A 248 -46.00 5.12 40.98
N ALA A 249 -44.99 5.87 41.45
CA ALA A 249 -43.86 6.31 40.63
C ALA A 249 -43.12 5.11 39.99
N ASN A 250 -42.80 4.07 40.76
CA ASN A 250 -42.13 2.88 40.24
C ASN A 250 -42.92 2.19 39.11
N ARG A 251 -44.26 2.18 39.20
CA ARG A 251 -45.11 1.61 38.14
C ARG A 251 -44.98 2.41 36.84
N ILE A 252 -44.99 3.74 36.92
CA ILE A 252 -44.84 4.63 35.76
C ILE A 252 -43.44 4.47 35.17
N ILE A 253 -42.40 4.53 36.01
CA ILE A 253 -40.99 4.35 35.62
C ILE A 253 -40.81 3.05 34.84
N ARG A 254 -41.34 1.94 35.36
CA ARG A 254 -41.27 0.64 34.70
C ARG A 254 -41.92 0.65 33.32
N ILE A 255 -43.09 1.27 33.18
CA ILE A 255 -43.80 1.34 31.90
C ILE A 255 -42.99 2.11 30.87
N VAL A 256 -42.45 3.25 31.24
CA VAL A 256 -41.66 4.12 30.34
C VAL A 256 -40.34 3.45 29.95
N LEU A 257 -39.61 2.89 30.91
CA LEU A 257 -38.35 2.19 30.62
C LEU A 257 -38.57 0.92 29.79
N GLN A 258 -39.66 0.18 30.02
CA GLN A 258 -40.01 -0.97 29.17
C GLN A 258 -40.26 -0.55 27.73
N TYR A 259 -40.93 0.59 27.51
CA TYR A 259 -41.11 1.14 26.17
C TYR A 259 -39.77 1.55 25.55
N ALA A 260 -38.93 2.29 26.28
CA ALA A 260 -37.64 2.77 25.80
C ALA A 260 -36.69 1.61 25.46
N ASN A 261 -36.56 0.62 26.33
CA ASN A 261 -35.67 -0.52 26.13
C ASN A 261 -36.19 -1.50 25.07
N ALA A 262 -37.48 -1.45 24.71
CA ALA A 262 -38.04 -2.22 23.60
C ALA A 262 -37.77 -1.57 22.23
N GLN A 263 -37.32 -0.30 22.19
CA GLN A 263 -37.00 0.35 20.93
C GLN A 263 -35.73 -0.25 20.33
N LYS A 264 -35.77 -0.56 19.04
CA LYS A 264 -34.59 -1.02 18.31
C LYS A 264 -33.58 0.13 18.21
N THR A 265 -32.41 -0.07 18.79
CA THR A 265 -31.28 0.83 18.58
C THR A 265 -30.55 0.42 17.31
N ASP A 266 -30.18 1.39 16.46
CA ASP A 266 -29.37 1.14 15.28
C ASP A 266 -27.98 0.62 15.71
N LEU A 267 -27.41 -0.32 14.95
CA LEU A 267 -26.11 -0.92 15.27
C LEU A 267 -24.99 0.12 15.33
N SER A 268 -25.06 1.18 14.51
CA SER A 268 -24.11 2.30 14.52
C SER A 268 -24.07 3.05 15.86
N TYR A 269 -25.13 2.92 16.67
CA TYR A 269 -25.28 3.50 18.01
C TYR A 269 -25.08 2.46 19.13
N THR A 270 -24.37 1.36 18.86
CA THR A 270 -24.04 0.34 19.85
C THR A 270 -22.54 0.08 19.89
N TRP A 271 -21.99 -0.24 21.06
CA TRP A 271 -20.58 -0.61 21.18
C TRP A 271 -20.19 -1.75 20.22
N ALA A 272 -21.01 -2.80 20.18
CA ALA A 272 -20.78 -3.96 19.32
C ALA A 272 -20.75 -3.58 17.83
N GLY A 273 -21.67 -2.73 17.36
CA GLY A 273 -21.72 -2.33 15.96
C GLY A 273 -20.58 -1.40 15.54
N VAL A 274 -20.19 -0.44 16.40
CA VAL A 274 -19.01 0.41 16.14
C VAL A 274 -17.73 -0.42 16.11
N THR A 275 -17.54 -1.31 17.09
CA THR A 275 -16.37 -2.18 17.17
C THR A 275 -16.31 -3.15 15.99
N TYR A 276 -17.45 -3.72 15.59
CA TYR A 276 -17.54 -4.58 14.41
C TYR A 276 -17.13 -3.83 13.13
N SER A 277 -17.61 -2.61 12.94
CA SER A 277 -17.28 -1.78 11.78
C SER A 277 -15.79 -1.47 11.72
N LEU A 278 -15.19 -1.09 12.87
CA LEU A 278 -13.76 -0.86 12.99
C LEU A 278 -12.93 -2.11 12.68
N LEU A 279 -13.33 -3.28 13.19
CA LEU A 279 -12.67 -4.55 12.92
C LEU A 279 -12.78 -4.95 11.45
N ASN A 280 -13.94 -4.74 10.83
CA ASN A 280 -14.15 -5.04 9.42
C ASN A 280 -13.25 -4.17 8.53
N ASP A 281 -13.16 -2.87 8.80
CA ASP A 281 -12.31 -1.96 8.04
C ASP A 281 -10.81 -2.28 8.21
N ARG A 282 -10.38 -2.62 9.44
CA ARG A 282 -9.00 -3.11 9.69
C ARG A 282 -8.72 -4.39 8.91
N LYS A 283 -9.68 -5.32 8.84
CA LYS A 283 -9.54 -6.55 8.06
C LYS A 283 -9.44 -6.25 6.57
N SER A 284 -10.32 -5.42 6.01
CA SER A 284 -10.27 -5.05 4.59
C SER A 284 -8.95 -4.36 4.22
N ALA A 285 -8.42 -3.49 5.09
CA ALA A 285 -7.11 -2.88 4.89
C ALA A 285 -5.97 -3.92 4.90
N ALA A 286 -6.02 -4.90 5.81
CA ALA A 286 -5.03 -5.98 5.88
C ALA A 286 -5.09 -6.90 4.65
N ASP A 287 -6.30 -7.24 4.18
CA ASP A 287 -6.51 -8.06 2.97
C ASP A 287 -5.97 -7.33 1.73
N TYR A 288 -6.23 -6.02 1.60
CA TYR A 288 -5.67 -5.20 0.53
C TYR A 288 -4.14 -5.15 0.58
N ALA A 289 -3.55 -4.90 1.75
CA ALA A 289 -2.10 -4.86 1.92
C ALA A 289 -1.45 -6.22 1.58
N ARG A 290 -2.12 -7.32 1.95
CA ARG A 290 -1.68 -8.67 1.60
C ARG A 290 -1.71 -8.90 0.08
N GLN A 291 -2.78 -8.49 -0.59
CA GLN A 291 -2.88 -8.62 -2.05
C GLN A 291 -1.79 -7.82 -2.77
N VAL A 292 -1.50 -6.59 -2.30
CA VAL A 292 -0.39 -5.78 -2.84
C VAL A 292 0.94 -6.48 -2.62
N ALA A 293 1.19 -7.06 -1.44
CA ALA A 293 2.42 -7.80 -1.16
C ALA A 293 2.53 -9.10 -2.00
N GLU A 294 1.43 -9.81 -2.23
CA GLU A 294 1.39 -10.99 -3.10
C GLU A 294 1.71 -10.63 -4.55
N ASN A 295 1.12 -9.54 -5.08
CA ASN A 295 1.41 -9.03 -6.42
C ASN A 295 2.89 -8.60 -6.55
N GLN A 296 3.45 -7.90 -5.56
CA GLN A 296 4.87 -7.52 -5.55
C GLN A 296 5.80 -8.73 -5.52
N ARG A 297 5.41 -9.79 -4.79
CA ARG A 297 6.16 -11.04 -4.75
C ARG A 297 6.14 -11.73 -6.12
N GLU A 298 4.99 -11.76 -6.80
CA GLU A 298 4.89 -12.30 -8.15
C GLU A 298 5.76 -11.53 -9.15
N GLU A 299 5.72 -10.19 -9.11
CA GLU A 299 6.58 -9.35 -9.96
C GLU A 299 8.08 -9.63 -9.72
N TYR A 300 8.49 -9.80 -8.46
CA TYR A 300 9.88 -10.16 -8.14
C TYR A 300 10.26 -11.56 -8.64
N VAL A 301 9.35 -12.54 -8.55
CA VAL A 301 9.57 -13.89 -9.07
C VAL A 301 9.71 -13.86 -10.59
N ASP A 302 8.84 -13.13 -11.29
CA ASP A 302 8.90 -13.00 -12.75
C ASP A 302 10.20 -12.33 -13.20
N ALA A 303 10.64 -11.27 -12.49
CA ALA A 303 11.92 -10.62 -12.75
C ALA A 303 13.11 -11.58 -12.53
N PHE A 304 13.09 -12.37 -11.45
CA PHE A 304 14.13 -13.34 -11.15
C PHE A 304 14.17 -14.50 -12.16
N ASP A 305 13.01 -14.99 -12.59
CA ASP A 305 12.91 -16.02 -13.62
C ASP A 305 13.44 -15.52 -14.97
N GLN A 306 13.17 -14.27 -15.31
CA GLN A 306 13.73 -13.63 -16.50
C GLN A 306 15.26 -13.49 -16.41
N GLU A 307 15.80 -13.01 -15.29
CA GLU A 307 17.25 -12.91 -15.07
C GLU A 307 17.94 -14.28 -15.12
N ASN A 308 17.37 -15.30 -14.47
CA ASN A 308 17.90 -16.67 -14.53
C ASN A 308 17.94 -17.21 -15.95
N LYS A 309 16.91 -16.93 -16.75
CA LYS A 309 16.86 -17.35 -18.15
C LYS A 309 17.96 -16.68 -18.97
N GLU A 310 18.19 -15.39 -18.76
CA GLU A 310 19.28 -14.64 -19.42
C GLU A 310 20.66 -15.16 -19.01
N LEU A 311 20.86 -15.44 -17.72
CA LEU A 311 22.09 -16.04 -17.21
C LEU A 311 22.33 -17.44 -17.79
N HIS A 312 21.31 -18.29 -17.86
CA HIS A 312 21.42 -19.61 -18.49
C HIS A 312 21.80 -19.51 -19.97
N GLN A 313 21.17 -18.62 -20.73
CA GLN A 313 21.54 -18.38 -22.12
C GLN A 313 22.99 -17.91 -22.25
N LYS A 314 23.47 -17.08 -21.32
CA LYS A 314 24.85 -16.61 -21.32
C LYS A 314 25.84 -17.74 -21.00
N VAL A 315 25.50 -18.61 -20.06
CA VAL A 315 26.30 -19.80 -19.73
C VAL A 315 26.39 -20.71 -20.95
N ASP A 316 25.28 -20.95 -21.66
CA ASP A 316 25.27 -21.78 -22.87
C ASP A 316 26.14 -21.17 -23.98
N GLU A 317 26.02 -19.86 -24.21
CA GLU A 317 26.82 -19.13 -25.20
C GLU A 317 28.32 -19.22 -24.89
N LEU A 318 28.71 -18.97 -23.64
CA LEU A 318 30.10 -19.04 -23.20
C LEU A 318 30.64 -20.47 -23.26
N THR A 319 29.82 -21.46 -22.92
CA THR A 319 30.20 -22.88 -23.00
C THR A 319 30.44 -23.30 -24.45
N ALA A 320 29.58 -22.89 -25.38
CA ALA A 320 29.78 -23.14 -26.81
C ALA A 320 31.04 -22.47 -27.34
N LYS A 321 31.32 -21.21 -26.95
CA LYS A 321 32.55 -20.50 -27.30
C LYS A 321 33.80 -21.21 -26.78
N ASN A 322 33.80 -21.62 -25.52
CA ASN A 322 34.91 -22.37 -24.94
C ASN A 322 35.16 -23.69 -25.69
N ALA A 323 34.11 -24.45 -25.98
CA ALA A 323 34.24 -25.70 -26.74
C ALA A 323 34.84 -25.46 -28.15
N SER A 324 34.46 -24.38 -28.81
CA SER A 324 35.02 -24.00 -30.12
C SER A 324 36.50 -23.63 -30.03
N LEU A 325 36.88 -22.79 -29.06
CA LEU A 325 38.27 -22.38 -28.86
C LEU A 325 39.16 -23.58 -28.52
N GLU A 326 38.67 -24.49 -27.68
CA GLU A 326 39.42 -25.71 -27.39
C GLU A 326 39.62 -26.58 -28.63
N ALA A 327 38.61 -26.68 -29.51
CA ALA A 327 38.73 -27.42 -30.76
C ALA A 327 39.78 -26.79 -31.70
N GLU A 328 39.81 -25.47 -31.77
CA GLU A 328 40.81 -24.71 -32.52
C GLU A 328 42.22 -24.95 -31.97
N VAL A 329 42.42 -24.81 -30.66
CA VAL A 329 43.70 -25.09 -29.99
C VAL A 329 44.17 -26.52 -30.27
N ARG A 330 43.27 -27.51 -30.19
CA ARG A 330 43.59 -28.91 -30.54
C ARG A 330 44.01 -29.04 -32.01
N GLY A 331 43.34 -28.35 -32.93
CA GLY A 331 43.67 -28.33 -34.36
C GLY A 331 45.06 -27.74 -34.63
N LEU A 332 45.37 -26.59 -34.02
CA LEU A 332 46.66 -25.93 -34.15
C LEU A 332 47.80 -26.79 -33.60
N ARG A 333 47.62 -27.42 -32.44
CA ARG A 333 48.61 -28.35 -31.87
C ARG A 333 48.89 -29.55 -32.78
N ARG A 334 47.86 -30.11 -33.44
CA ARG A 334 48.07 -31.19 -34.43
C ARG A 334 48.89 -30.73 -35.63
N LYS A 335 48.63 -29.52 -36.14
CA LYS A 335 49.41 -28.96 -37.26
C LYS A 335 50.89 -28.79 -36.88
N LEU A 336 51.17 -28.30 -35.67
CA LEU A 336 52.53 -28.13 -35.17
C LEU A 336 53.28 -29.47 -35.04
N ASN A 337 52.61 -30.51 -34.55
CA ASN A 337 53.22 -31.83 -34.37
C ASN A 337 53.47 -32.59 -35.68
N ASN A 338 52.80 -32.23 -36.79
CA ASN A 338 52.94 -32.89 -38.09
C ASN A 338 54.07 -32.30 -38.97
N ALA A 339 54.78 -31.27 -38.52
CA ALA A 339 55.99 -30.80 -39.19
C ALA A 339 57.17 -31.71 -38.82
N GLU A 340 57.37 -32.81 -39.56
CA GLU A 340 58.53 -33.70 -39.39
C GLU A 340 59.77 -33.14 -40.10
N GLY A 341 60.83 -32.83 -39.33
CA GLY A 341 62.14 -32.42 -39.84
C GLY A 341 62.90 -31.53 -38.85
N THR A 342 64.22 -31.70 -38.75
CA THR A 342 65.07 -30.75 -38.01
C THR A 342 65.23 -29.48 -38.86
N PRO A 343 64.88 -28.28 -38.35
CA PRO A 343 65.02 -27.06 -39.13
C PRO A 343 66.49 -26.82 -39.49
N LEU A 344 66.74 -26.61 -40.79
CA LEU A 344 68.08 -26.36 -41.34
C LEU A 344 68.57 -24.93 -41.04
N LEU A 345 67.65 -23.96 -41.11
CA LEU A 345 67.89 -22.52 -40.88
C LEU A 345 66.82 -21.97 -39.92
N VAL A 346 67.20 -20.94 -39.18
CA VAL A 346 66.30 -20.18 -38.29
C VAL A 346 66.12 -18.79 -38.88
N TYR A 347 64.90 -18.25 -38.81
CA TYR A 347 64.61 -16.88 -39.26
C TYR A 347 65.38 -15.83 -38.46
N GLY A 348 65.73 -14.73 -39.13
CA GLY A 348 66.16 -13.49 -38.50
C GLY A 348 64.98 -12.59 -38.11
N GLU A 349 65.22 -11.30 -37.92
CA GLU A 349 64.18 -10.31 -37.54
C GLU A 349 63.43 -9.70 -38.75
N GLU A 350 63.83 -10.01 -39.99
CA GLU A 350 63.11 -9.53 -41.18
C GLU A 350 61.75 -10.22 -41.32
N GLU A 351 60.72 -9.43 -41.68
CA GLU A 351 59.35 -9.91 -41.86
C GLU A 351 59.12 -10.45 -43.27
N GLU A 352 58.26 -11.48 -43.40
CA GLU A 352 57.75 -11.91 -44.70
C GLU A 352 56.57 -11.02 -45.13
N PHE A 353 56.64 -10.42 -46.31
CA PHE A 353 55.55 -9.63 -46.87
C PHE A 353 54.41 -10.48 -47.45
N PHE A 354 54.72 -11.72 -47.84
CA PHE A 354 53.74 -12.72 -48.22
C PHE A 354 54.23 -14.13 -47.85
N PRO A 355 53.33 -15.11 -47.68
CA PRO A 355 53.74 -16.39 -47.11
C PRO A 355 54.72 -17.12 -48.02
N ASP A 356 55.81 -17.60 -47.41
CA ASP A 356 56.96 -18.26 -48.01
C ASP A 356 57.91 -17.33 -48.81
N GLU A 357 57.78 -16.00 -48.73
CA GLU A 357 58.65 -15.07 -49.47
C GLU A 357 60.14 -15.27 -49.18
N ILE A 358 60.54 -15.20 -47.91
CA ILE A 358 61.96 -15.32 -47.51
C ILE A 358 62.46 -16.72 -47.87
N LYS A 359 61.63 -17.74 -47.64
CA LYS A 359 61.95 -19.12 -48.02
C LYS A 359 62.22 -19.25 -49.52
N GLU A 360 61.34 -18.75 -50.37
CA GLU A 360 61.50 -18.83 -51.83
C GLU A 360 62.73 -18.04 -52.30
N MET A 361 63.00 -16.86 -51.73
CA MET A 361 64.21 -16.07 -52.03
C MET A 361 65.50 -16.85 -51.72
N ILE A 362 65.56 -17.51 -50.57
CA ILE A 362 66.74 -18.32 -50.18
C ILE A 362 66.89 -19.54 -51.10
N LEU A 363 65.78 -20.25 -51.38
CA LEU A 363 65.83 -21.43 -52.25
C LEU A 363 66.25 -21.06 -53.67
N GLU A 364 65.81 -19.93 -54.20
CA GLU A 364 66.22 -19.43 -55.51
C GLU A 364 67.74 -19.19 -55.59
N GLU A 365 68.34 -18.60 -54.54
CA GLU A 365 69.80 -18.41 -54.49
C GLU A 365 70.56 -19.74 -54.38
N LEU A 366 70.02 -20.72 -53.66
CA LEU A 366 70.56 -22.08 -53.60
C LEU A 366 70.48 -22.78 -54.96
N GLU A 367 69.37 -22.63 -55.69
CA GLU A 367 69.16 -23.19 -57.02
C GLU A 367 70.10 -22.57 -58.05
N LYS A 368 70.23 -21.23 -58.08
CA LYS A 368 71.22 -20.52 -58.91
C LYS A 368 72.64 -21.03 -58.66
N ARG A 369 72.98 -21.32 -57.39
CA ARG A 369 74.29 -21.84 -57.03
C ARG A 369 74.46 -23.31 -57.45
N ALA A 370 73.44 -24.14 -57.27
CA ALA A 370 73.44 -25.55 -57.66
C ALA A 370 73.65 -25.71 -59.17
N ASN A 371 72.97 -24.92 -59.99
CA ASN A 371 73.05 -24.95 -61.47
C ASN A 371 74.44 -24.60 -62.03
N ASN A 372 75.29 -23.92 -61.25
CA ASN A 372 76.63 -23.51 -61.67
C ASN A 372 77.76 -24.44 -61.16
N LEU A 373 77.42 -25.53 -60.47
CA LEU A 373 78.40 -26.50 -59.95
C LEU A 373 78.56 -27.68 -60.90
N SER A 374 79.77 -28.24 -60.95
CA SER A 374 80.02 -29.50 -61.64
C SER A 374 79.25 -30.65 -60.96
N SER A 375 78.58 -31.47 -61.77
CA SER A 375 77.91 -32.69 -61.31
C SER A 375 78.87 -33.62 -60.57
N GLY A 376 78.40 -34.28 -59.50
CA GLY A 376 79.18 -35.26 -58.73
C GLY A 376 80.06 -34.66 -57.62
N THR A 377 79.76 -33.46 -57.14
CA THR A 377 80.43 -32.84 -55.99
C THR A 377 79.54 -32.83 -54.76
N ARG A 378 80.11 -33.02 -53.56
CA ARG A 378 79.36 -33.00 -52.29
C ARG A 378 78.53 -31.72 -52.09
N ARG A 379 79.01 -30.57 -52.59
CA ARG A 379 78.26 -29.31 -52.54
C ARG A 379 77.03 -29.34 -53.44
N SER A 380 77.12 -29.93 -54.64
CA SER A 380 75.95 -30.12 -55.51
C SER A 380 74.92 -31.03 -54.85
N ASP A 381 75.35 -32.13 -54.24
CA ASP A 381 74.44 -33.09 -53.60
C ASP A 381 73.69 -32.46 -52.42
N VAL A 382 74.38 -31.69 -51.56
CA VAL A 382 73.76 -31.01 -50.41
C VAL A 382 72.76 -29.96 -50.85
N LEU A 383 73.06 -29.16 -51.87
CA LEU A 383 72.13 -28.13 -52.36
C LEU A 383 70.87 -28.77 -52.97
N ASN A 384 71.03 -29.83 -53.77
CA ASN A 384 69.90 -30.53 -54.38
C ASN A 384 69.02 -31.22 -53.33
N ASP A 385 69.61 -31.85 -52.31
CA ASP A 385 68.87 -32.48 -51.20
C ASP A 385 68.01 -31.46 -50.43
N VAL A 386 68.57 -30.27 -50.16
CA VAL A 386 67.82 -29.17 -49.53
C VAL A 386 66.69 -28.66 -50.43
N LEU A 387 66.92 -28.52 -51.73
CA LEU A 387 65.89 -28.10 -52.69
C LEU A 387 64.76 -29.14 -52.81
N GLU A 388 65.08 -30.44 -52.84
CA GLU A 388 64.09 -31.53 -52.90
C GLU A 388 63.24 -31.61 -51.63
N ALA A 389 63.85 -31.42 -50.46
CA ALA A 389 63.14 -31.40 -49.18
C ALA A 389 62.24 -30.16 -49.00
N ASN A 390 62.42 -29.11 -49.81
CA ASN A 390 61.74 -27.83 -49.68
C ASN A 390 61.08 -27.41 -51.01
N PRO A 391 59.94 -28.04 -51.40
CA PRO A 391 59.25 -27.68 -52.62
C PRO A 391 58.77 -26.22 -52.59
N VAL A 392 59.06 -25.50 -53.68
CA VAL A 392 58.68 -24.10 -53.92
C VAL A 392 57.26 -24.06 -54.49
N GLN A 393 56.43 -23.11 -54.06
CA GLN A 393 55.07 -22.95 -54.59
C GLN A 393 55.02 -22.06 -55.83
N GLY A 394 56.10 -21.34 -56.12
CA GLY A 394 56.28 -20.51 -57.32
C GLY A 394 55.61 -19.14 -57.19
N ARG A 395 55.35 -18.68 -55.96
CA ARG A 395 54.61 -17.44 -55.71
C ARG A 395 55.43 -16.22 -56.13
N SER A 396 56.72 -16.23 -55.84
CA SER A 396 57.65 -15.15 -56.19
C SER A 396 57.75 -14.99 -57.71
N ASP A 397 57.86 -16.10 -58.44
CA ASP A 397 57.87 -16.10 -59.91
C ASP A 397 56.54 -15.66 -60.53
N GLN A 398 55.42 -16.07 -59.94
CA GLN A 398 54.11 -15.60 -60.36
C GLN A 398 53.96 -14.10 -60.16
N ARG A 399 54.42 -13.56 -59.03
CA ARG A 399 54.41 -12.11 -58.75
C ARG A 399 55.31 -11.34 -59.71
N ARG A 400 56.54 -11.82 -59.97
CA ARG A 400 57.44 -11.22 -60.98
C ARG A 400 56.82 -11.24 -62.38
N SER A 401 56.10 -12.31 -62.73
CA SER A 401 55.38 -12.41 -64.01
C SER A 401 54.20 -11.45 -64.09
N ASN A 402 53.44 -11.29 -63.00
CA ASN A 402 52.37 -10.30 -62.89
C ASN A 402 52.92 -8.87 -63.01
N LEU A 403 54.07 -8.58 -62.40
CA LEU A 403 54.75 -7.30 -62.54
C LEU A 403 55.19 -7.03 -63.99
N ARG A 404 55.80 -8.03 -64.66
CA ARG A 404 56.15 -7.94 -66.09
C ARG A 404 54.91 -7.58 -66.92
N ASN A 405 53.79 -8.27 -66.69
CA ASN A 405 52.53 -8.00 -67.40
C ASN A 405 51.98 -6.59 -67.11
N ALA A 406 52.11 -6.12 -65.87
CA ALA A 406 51.64 -4.80 -65.47
C ALA A 406 52.44 -3.65 -66.13
N LEU A 407 53.75 -3.82 -66.34
CA LEU A 407 54.66 -2.72 -66.69
C LEU A 407 55.35 -2.82 -68.08
N THR A 408 55.28 -3.94 -68.79
CA THR A 408 56.00 -4.11 -70.09
C THR A 408 55.65 -3.03 -71.12
N ASP A 409 54.36 -2.67 -71.26
CA ASP A 409 53.88 -1.61 -72.17
C ASP A 409 53.47 -0.33 -71.40
N TYR A 410 54.22 0.01 -70.36
CA TYR A 410 53.92 1.18 -69.53
C TYR A 410 54.19 2.49 -70.28
N SER A 411 53.14 3.27 -70.54
CA SER A 411 53.21 4.64 -71.07
C SER A 411 52.58 5.68 -70.13
N LYS A 412 51.54 5.30 -69.38
CA LYS A 412 50.87 6.14 -68.39
C LYS A 412 50.26 5.27 -67.29
N MET A 413 50.10 5.84 -66.09
CA MET A 413 49.43 5.19 -64.96
C MET A 413 47.92 5.10 -65.17
N LEU A 414 47.45 3.98 -65.72
CA LEU A 414 46.02 3.66 -65.84
C LEU A 414 45.48 3.07 -64.53
N PRO A 415 44.19 3.26 -64.19
CA PRO A 415 43.60 2.68 -62.98
C PRO A 415 43.77 1.16 -62.85
N SER A 416 43.74 0.43 -63.98
CA SER A 416 43.98 -1.02 -64.00
C SER A 416 45.41 -1.39 -63.61
N LYS A 417 46.42 -0.67 -64.14
CA LYS A 417 47.83 -0.86 -63.77
C LYS A 417 48.07 -0.46 -62.32
N LYS A 418 47.39 0.58 -61.83
CA LYS A 418 47.47 1.01 -60.42
C LYS A 418 46.99 -0.10 -59.49
N ARG A 419 45.84 -0.70 -59.80
CA ARG A 419 45.30 -1.84 -59.04
C ARG A 419 46.21 -3.07 -59.10
N GLN A 420 46.75 -3.41 -60.27
CA GLN A 420 47.68 -4.54 -60.41
C GLN A 420 48.95 -4.37 -59.56
N LEU A 421 49.50 -3.15 -59.46
CA LEU A 421 50.64 -2.88 -58.59
C LEU A 421 50.25 -2.91 -57.11
N GLN A 422 49.07 -2.38 -56.75
CA GLN A 422 48.56 -2.48 -55.37
C GLN A 422 48.31 -3.93 -54.95
N ASP A 423 47.77 -4.78 -55.83
CA ASP A 423 47.58 -6.22 -55.59
C ASP A 423 48.94 -6.94 -55.42
N LEU A 424 50.03 -6.38 -55.97
CA LEU A 424 51.40 -6.84 -55.77
C LEU A 424 52.07 -6.22 -54.52
N GLY A 425 51.33 -5.48 -53.70
CA GLY A 425 51.82 -4.89 -52.46
C GLY A 425 52.50 -3.53 -52.63
N PHE A 426 52.42 -2.88 -53.79
CA PHE A 426 52.98 -1.54 -53.96
C PHE A 426 52.01 -0.45 -53.51
N GLU A 427 52.48 0.44 -52.64
CA GLU A 427 51.83 1.73 -52.37
C GLU A 427 52.38 2.79 -53.34
N ILE A 428 51.48 3.64 -53.84
CA ILE A 428 51.78 4.54 -54.96
C ILE A 428 51.47 5.98 -54.57
N ASP A 429 52.53 6.77 -54.43
CA ASP A 429 52.47 8.20 -54.13
C ASP A 429 52.89 9.04 -55.34
N GLU A 430 52.35 10.25 -55.43
CA GLU A 430 52.70 11.19 -56.49
C GLU A 430 53.85 12.11 -56.06
N ASP A 431 55.03 11.94 -56.68
CA ASP A 431 56.20 12.78 -56.44
C ASP A 431 56.61 13.55 -57.70
N GLY A 432 56.07 14.76 -57.84
CA GLY A 432 56.40 15.67 -58.96
C GLY A 432 56.12 15.06 -60.34
N LYS A 433 57.20 14.82 -61.11
CA LYS A 433 57.15 14.24 -62.48
C LYS A 433 57.15 12.70 -62.49
N HIS A 434 57.28 12.06 -61.33
CA HIS A 434 57.33 10.62 -61.16
C HIS A 434 56.26 10.14 -60.16
N TYR A 435 55.98 8.84 -60.16
CA TYR A 435 55.27 8.12 -59.12
C TYR A 435 56.32 7.45 -58.24
N SER A 436 56.20 7.60 -56.92
CA SER A 436 56.97 6.82 -55.95
C SER A 436 56.21 5.52 -55.66
N LEU A 437 56.94 4.40 -55.66
CA LEU A 437 56.42 3.08 -55.37
C LEU A 437 57.16 2.53 -54.15
N SER A 438 56.48 2.36 -53.01
CA SER A 438 57.01 1.63 -51.85
C SER A 438 56.45 0.21 -51.82
N TYR A 439 57.30 -0.76 -51.53
CA TYR A 439 56.89 -2.17 -51.42
C TYR A 439 56.41 -2.44 -49.99
N TYR A 440 55.14 -2.83 -49.84
CA TYR A 440 54.46 -3.10 -48.57
C TYR A 440 54.55 -1.96 -47.53
N GLY A 441 54.71 -0.72 -47.99
CA GLY A 441 54.87 0.45 -47.12
C GLY A 441 56.23 0.57 -46.43
N ASP A 442 57.18 -0.34 -46.71
CA ASP A 442 58.53 -0.25 -46.16
C ASP A 442 59.35 0.81 -46.91
N SER A 443 59.73 1.86 -46.19
CA SER A 443 60.51 2.99 -46.70
C SER A 443 61.89 2.62 -47.27
N ARG A 444 62.44 1.44 -46.91
CA ARG A 444 63.72 0.93 -47.45
C ARG A 444 63.58 0.47 -48.90
N TYR A 445 62.41 -0.04 -49.27
CA TYR A 445 62.16 -0.74 -50.53
C TYR A 445 61.29 0.12 -51.45
N PHE A 446 61.89 1.13 -52.08
CA PHE A 446 61.18 2.01 -53.02
C PHE A 446 61.86 2.18 -54.38
N THR A 447 61.05 2.51 -55.40
CA THR A 447 61.49 2.92 -56.74
C THR A 447 60.62 4.05 -57.29
N THR A 448 60.97 4.60 -58.46
CA THR A 448 60.16 5.63 -59.14
C THR A 448 59.77 5.23 -60.56
N LEU A 449 58.54 5.55 -60.97
CA LEU A 449 58.06 5.42 -62.35
C LEU A 449 57.73 6.79 -62.96
N PRO A 450 58.08 7.09 -64.22
CA PRO A 450 57.73 8.37 -64.85
C PRO A 450 56.21 8.51 -65.07
N LYS A 451 55.63 9.71 -64.90
CA LYS A 451 54.19 9.93 -65.14
C LYS A 451 53.76 9.75 -66.61
N SER A 452 54.69 9.91 -67.55
CA SER A 452 54.50 9.63 -68.97
C SER A 452 55.77 9.03 -69.57
N GLY A 453 55.68 7.83 -70.15
CA GLY A 453 56.75 7.19 -70.90
C GLY A 453 56.58 7.40 -72.40
N SER A 454 57.58 7.96 -73.07
CA SER A 454 57.61 8.14 -74.53
C SER A 454 58.30 7.01 -75.30
N ASP A 455 58.91 6.04 -74.59
CA ASP A 455 59.71 4.96 -75.17
C ASP A 455 59.28 3.60 -74.59
N TRP A 456 58.98 2.64 -75.48
CA TRP A 456 58.53 1.28 -75.13
C TRP A 456 59.59 0.48 -74.35
N ARG A 457 60.86 0.90 -74.41
CA ARG A 457 61.95 0.33 -73.60
C ARG A 457 61.90 0.77 -72.13
N GLY A 458 61.23 1.88 -71.81
CA GLY A 458 61.17 2.42 -70.46
C GLY A 458 60.50 1.47 -69.46
N GLY A 459 59.36 0.89 -69.82
CA GLY A 459 58.64 -0.06 -68.97
C GLY A 459 59.44 -1.33 -68.65
N ARG A 460 60.16 -1.87 -69.63
CA ARG A 460 61.01 -3.06 -69.44
C ARG A 460 62.19 -2.79 -68.52
N ASN A 461 62.80 -1.61 -68.63
CA ASN A 461 63.91 -1.23 -67.76
C ASN A 461 63.42 -1.08 -66.31
N SER A 462 62.26 -0.45 -66.10
CA SER A 462 61.66 -0.34 -64.76
C SER A 462 61.28 -1.69 -64.15
N VAL A 463 60.79 -2.64 -64.94
CA VAL A 463 60.53 -4.02 -64.48
C VAL A 463 61.81 -4.68 -63.99
N SER A 464 62.89 -4.61 -64.77
CA SER A 464 64.18 -5.19 -64.39
C SER A 464 64.72 -4.56 -63.12
N GLU A 465 64.61 -3.24 -62.97
CA GLU A 465 65.04 -2.53 -61.76
C GLU A 465 64.22 -2.90 -60.52
N ILE A 466 62.89 -2.99 -60.65
CA ILE A 466 62.00 -3.39 -59.56
C ILE A 466 62.30 -4.83 -59.12
N ILE A 467 62.41 -5.76 -60.07
CA ILE A 467 62.71 -7.16 -59.72
C ILE A 467 64.07 -7.21 -59.02
N GLN A 468 65.10 -6.58 -59.56
CA GLN A 468 66.44 -6.66 -58.98
C GLN A 468 66.55 -6.03 -57.59
N LYS A 469 65.80 -4.96 -57.32
CA LYS A 469 65.94 -4.17 -56.08
C LYS A 469 64.94 -4.59 -55.00
N LEU A 470 63.77 -5.13 -55.38
CA LEU A 470 62.61 -5.26 -54.49
C LEU A 470 61.99 -6.67 -54.46
N MET A 471 62.31 -7.59 -55.40
CA MET A 471 61.61 -8.89 -55.54
C MET A 471 62.51 -10.09 -55.83
#